data_AF-A0A915A2I2-F1
#
_entry.id   AF-A0A915A2I2-F1
#
_cell.length_a   1.000
_cell.length_b   1.000
_cell.length_c   1.000
_cell.angle_alpha   90.00
_cell.angle_beta   90.00
_cell.angle_gamma   90.00
#
_symmetry.space_group_name_H-M   'P 1'
#
loop_
_entity.id
_entity.type
_entity.pdbx_description
1 polymer ?
#
loop_
_entity_poly.entity_id
_entity_poly.type
_entity_poly.pdbx_seq_one_letter_code
_entity_poly.pdbx_strand_id
1 'polypeptide(L)'
;MEFLMLSRLFCFAMSIFFQLLGQARLDGEFCAYTSKDKYDFLQTLYKKGVRNIEMESTCFASMFRRVCIPAAVVCVTLLNRMKGDQIQLDKETYTDYEMRPFKLVTAYIKEKMKSLQ
;
A
#
# COMPACT_ATOMS: atom_id res chain seq x y z
N MET A 1 -15.91 3.46 9.80
CA MET A 1 -15.06 2.31 9.43
C MET A 1 -13.61 2.73 9.54
N GLU A 2 -13.06 2.70 10.75
CA GLU A 2 -11.62 2.88 11.00
C GLU A 2 -10.90 1.58 10.63
N PHE A 3 -10.40 1.47 9.40
CA PHE A 3 -9.44 0.43 9.06
C PHE A 3 -8.04 0.93 9.42
N LEU A 4 -7.70 0.87 10.70
CA LEU A 4 -6.31 0.92 11.15
C LEU A 4 -5.69 -0.45 10.82
N MET A 5 -5.26 -0.64 9.57
CA MET A 5 -4.73 -1.92 9.09
C MET A 5 -3.26 -2.11 9.50
N LEU A 6 -3.02 -2.16 10.82
CA LEU A 6 -1.81 -2.73 11.42
C LEU A 6 -1.80 -4.21 11.07
N SER A 7 -1.13 -4.57 9.98
CA SER A 7 -1.32 -5.90 9.44
C SER A 7 -0.03 -6.61 9.11
N ARG A 8 0.07 -7.79 9.72
CA ARG A 8 0.69 -8.99 9.18
C ARG A 8 0.03 -9.40 7.85
N LEU A 9 -0.13 -8.49 6.89
CA LEU A 9 -0.77 -8.71 5.59
C LEU A 9 0.26 -8.48 4.48
N PHE A 10 0.14 -9.27 3.41
CA PHE A 10 1.03 -9.19 2.26
C PHE A 10 0.77 -7.91 1.49
N CYS A 11 1.82 -7.10 1.35
CA CYS A 11 1.86 -5.96 0.44
C CYS A 11 2.35 -6.43 -0.93
N PHE A 12 1.69 -6.00 -1.99
CA PHE A 12 2.15 -6.26 -3.35
C PHE A 12 2.88 -5.01 -3.87
N ALA A 13 4.21 -5.03 -3.80
CA ALA A 13 5.05 -4.03 -4.46
C ALA A 13 5.44 -4.50 -5.85
N MET A 14 5.35 -3.60 -6.82
CA MET A 14 5.86 -3.87 -8.16
C MET A 14 6.89 -2.83 -8.62
N SER A 15 7.99 -3.34 -9.18
CA SER A 15 9.08 -2.55 -9.74
C SER A 15 8.71 -1.97 -11.12
N ILE A 16 9.08 -0.71 -11.32
CA ILE A 16 8.72 0.26 -12.37
C ILE A 16 8.89 -0.22 -13.84
N PHE A 17 7.90 0.08 -14.70
CA PHE A 17 8.08 0.77 -16.00
C PHE A 17 6.76 1.26 -16.65
N PHE A 18 5.62 0.67 -16.30
CA PHE A 18 4.30 1.24 -16.57
C PHE A 18 3.49 1.24 -15.28
N GLN A 19 3.53 2.33 -14.53
CA GLN A 19 2.78 2.51 -13.28
C GLN A 19 1.30 2.14 -13.42
N LEU A 20 0.72 2.34 -14.60
CA LEU A 20 -0.69 2.12 -14.90
C LEU A 20 -0.98 0.67 -15.31
N LEU A 21 -0.20 0.07 -16.22
CA LEU A 21 -0.35 -1.36 -16.55
C LEU A 21 -0.05 -2.26 -15.36
N GLY A 22 1.00 -1.94 -14.61
CA GLY A 22 1.41 -2.73 -13.47
C GLY A 22 0.36 -2.76 -12.34
N GLN A 23 -0.29 -1.64 -12.10
CA GLN A 23 -1.37 -1.56 -11.13
C GLN A 23 -2.72 -1.96 -11.71
N ALA A 24 -2.80 -2.40 -12.97
CA ALA A 24 -4.04 -2.68 -13.69
C ALA A 24 -5.03 -1.50 -13.64
N ARG A 25 -4.56 -0.25 -13.80
CA ARG A 25 -5.45 0.90 -13.92
C ARG A 25 -5.90 1.09 -15.37
N LEU A 26 -7.11 1.59 -15.58
CA LEU A 26 -7.68 1.80 -16.92
C LEU A 26 -7.54 3.26 -17.41
N ASP A 27 -6.97 4.13 -16.59
CA ASP A 27 -6.78 5.56 -16.83
C ASP A 27 -5.43 5.90 -17.48
N GLY A 28 -4.73 4.90 -18.02
CA GLY A 28 -3.44 5.07 -18.70
C GLY A 28 -3.55 5.18 -20.20
N GLU A 29 -2.58 5.89 -20.78
CA GLU A 29 -2.48 6.13 -22.23
C GLU A 29 -2.37 4.82 -23.03
N PHE A 30 -1.74 3.81 -22.46
CA PHE A 30 -1.66 2.46 -23.02
C PHE A 30 -2.44 1.49 -22.14
N CYS A 31 -3.57 0.99 -22.64
CA CYS A 31 -4.40 0.00 -21.95
C CYS A 31 -4.71 -1.18 -22.88
N ALA A 32 -4.02 -2.30 -22.68
CA ALA A 32 -4.18 -3.51 -23.48
C ALA A 32 -5.15 -4.54 -22.85
N TYR A 33 -5.87 -4.17 -21.79
CA TYR A 33 -6.74 -5.05 -21.02
C TYR A 33 -8.09 -4.40 -20.74
N THR A 34 -9.13 -5.21 -20.59
CA THR A 34 -10.50 -4.73 -20.35
C THR A 34 -10.74 -4.47 -18.86
N SER A 35 -11.86 -3.81 -18.53
CA SER A 35 -12.27 -3.66 -17.14
C SER A 35 -12.49 -4.99 -16.44
N LYS A 36 -12.92 -6.02 -17.17
CA LYS A 36 -13.09 -7.37 -16.62
C LYS A 36 -11.76 -7.96 -16.20
N ASP A 37 -10.74 -7.88 -17.07
CA ASP A 37 -9.40 -8.40 -16.79
C ASP A 37 -8.78 -7.73 -15.56
N LYS A 38 -8.99 -6.40 -15.41
CA LYS A 38 -8.60 -5.66 -14.21
C LYS A 38 -9.23 -6.26 -12.95
N TYR A 39 -10.55 -6.41 -12.92
CA TYR A 39 -11.24 -6.88 -11.71
C TYR A 39 -10.89 -8.33 -11.40
N ASP A 40 -10.74 -9.18 -12.40
CA ASP A 40 -10.30 -10.57 -12.22
C ASP A 40 -8.89 -10.64 -11.61
N PHE A 41 -7.98 -9.76 -12.06
CA PHE A 41 -6.65 -9.62 -11.47
C PHE A 41 -6.70 -9.14 -10.02
N LEU A 42 -7.43 -8.06 -9.73
CA LEU A 42 -7.55 -7.51 -8.37
C LEU A 42 -8.21 -8.50 -7.41
N GLN A 43 -9.23 -9.24 -7.86
CA GLN A 43 -9.84 -10.32 -7.08
C GLN A 43 -8.85 -11.45 -6.80
N THR A 44 -8.03 -11.82 -7.79
CA THR A 44 -6.99 -12.84 -7.60
C THR A 44 -5.97 -12.40 -6.54
N LEU A 45 -5.52 -11.14 -6.57
CA LEU A 45 -4.65 -10.56 -5.54
C LEU A 45 -5.32 -10.59 -4.16
N TYR A 46 -6.58 -10.17 -4.08
CA TYR A 46 -7.33 -10.16 -2.84
C TYR A 46 -7.49 -11.56 -2.23
N LYS A 47 -7.78 -12.57 -3.07
CA LYS A 47 -7.85 -13.99 -2.69
C LYS A 47 -6.50 -14.52 -2.18
N LYS A 48 -5.38 -14.04 -2.73
CA LYS A 48 -4.02 -14.34 -2.27
C LYS A 48 -3.61 -13.59 -0.99
N GLY A 49 -4.50 -12.77 -0.42
CA GLY A 49 -4.24 -12.04 0.83
C GLY A 49 -3.65 -10.64 0.65
N VAL A 50 -3.50 -10.15 -0.59
CA VAL A 50 -3.05 -8.78 -0.86
C VAL A 50 -4.14 -7.80 -0.43
N ARG A 51 -3.74 -6.70 0.22
CA ARG A 51 -4.67 -5.67 0.71
C ARG A 51 -4.35 -4.26 0.25
N ASN A 52 -3.09 -4.01 -0.09
CA ASN A 52 -2.61 -2.75 -0.64
C ASN A 52 -1.60 -3.00 -1.76
N ILE A 53 -1.43 -2.00 -2.61
CA ILE A 53 -0.50 -2.00 -3.73
C ILE A 53 0.31 -0.69 -3.62
N GLU A 54 1.63 -0.81 -3.56
CA GLU A 54 2.59 0.31 -3.61
C GLU A 54 3.80 -0.12 -4.47
N MET A 55 4.92 0.59 -4.41
CA MET A 55 6.00 0.42 -5.40
C MET A 55 7.39 0.21 -4.80
N GLU A 56 7.55 0.31 -3.49
CA GLU A 56 8.84 0.41 -2.83
C GLU A 56 9.14 -0.81 -1.92
N SER A 57 8.11 -1.48 -1.40
CA SER A 57 8.24 -2.46 -0.33
C SER A 57 9.05 -3.71 -0.71
N THR A 58 9.01 -4.14 -1.98
CA THR A 58 9.78 -5.31 -2.45
C THR A 58 11.27 -5.06 -2.36
N CYS A 59 11.75 -3.91 -2.86
CA CYS A 59 13.16 -3.55 -2.80
C CYS A 59 13.59 -3.35 -1.34
N PHE A 60 12.80 -2.60 -0.57
CA PHE A 60 13.03 -2.34 0.85
C PHE A 60 13.15 -3.65 1.65
N ALA A 61 12.15 -4.54 1.58
CA ALA A 61 12.17 -5.81 2.29
C ALA A 61 13.37 -6.69 1.88
N SER A 62 13.73 -6.70 0.59
CA SER A 62 14.88 -7.47 0.11
C SER A 62 16.20 -6.96 0.68
N MET A 63 16.38 -5.65 0.77
CA MET A 63 17.60 -5.02 1.28
C MET A 63 17.77 -5.28 2.77
N PHE A 64 16.74 -5.03 3.58
CA PHE A 64 16.78 -5.23 5.03
C PHE A 64 16.93 -6.70 5.42
N ARG A 65 16.32 -7.60 4.65
CA ARG A 65 16.51 -9.05 4.81
C ARG A 65 17.96 -9.46 4.56
N ARG A 66 18.64 -8.88 3.56
CA ARG A 66 20.05 -9.19 3.24
C ARG A 66 21.02 -8.73 4.32
N VAL A 67 20.72 -7.64 5.03
CA VAL A 67 21.55 -7.13 6.13
C VAL A 67 21.10 -7.62 7.51
N CYS A 68 20.13 -8.55 7.57
CA CYS A 68 19.58 -9.12 8.80
C CYS A 68 19.04 -8.08 9.80
N ILE A 69 18.52 -6.95 9.32
CA ILE A 69 17.92 -5.91 10.16
C ILE A 69 16.39 -6.06 10.13
N PRO A 70 15.71 -6.11 11.29
CA PRO A 70 14.25 -6.12 11.32
C PRO A 70 13.71 -4.81 10.76
N ALA A 71 12.82 -4.92 9.78
CA ALA A 71 12.19 -3.78 9.12
C ALA A 71 10.70 -4.03 8.94
N ALA A 72 9.93 -2.94 8.92
CA ALA A 72 8.49 -2.96 8.71
C ALA A 72 8.10 -1.84 7.74
N VAL A 73 7.10 -2.10 6.91
CA VAL A 73 6.51 -1.12 6.00
C VAL A 73 5.12 -0.79 6.51
N VAL A 74 4.84 0.51 6.68
CA VAL A 74 3.55 1.01 7.17
C VAL A 74 2.99 1.94 6.11
N CYS A 75 1.88 1.55 5.48
CA CYS A 75 1.23 2.31 4.43
C CYS A 75 -0.20 2.66 4.83
N VAL A 76 -0.70 3.78 4.29
CA VAL A 76 -2.13 4.11 4.27
C VAL A 76 -2.70 3.84 2.88
N THR A 77 -3.96 3.43 2.80
CA THR A 77 -4.66 3.26 1.52
C THR A 77 -5.45 4.51 1.19
N LEU A 78 -5.11 5.17 0.08
CA LEU A 78 -5.77 6.41 -0.36
C LEU A 78 -7.02 6.15 -1.24
N LEU A 79 -7.10 4.98 -1.87
CA LEU A 79 -8.28 4.59 -2.64
C LEU A 79 -8.53 3.08 -2.58
N ASN A 80 -9.79 2.69 -2.80
CA ASN A 80 -10.16 1.30 -3.01
C ASN A 80 -10.20 1.00 -4.53
N ARG A 81 -9.22 0.23 -5.00
CA ARG A 81 -9.07 -0.15 -6.42
C ARG A 81 -10.22 -1.00 -6.99
N MET A 82 -11.02 -1.62 -6.12
CA MET A 82 -12.24 -2.33 -6.51
C MET A 82 -13.40 -1.39 -6.85
N LYS A 83 -13.32 -0.11 -6.47
CA LYS A 83 -14.37 0.90 -6.69
C LYS A 83 -13.99 1.94 -7.74
N GLY A 84 -12.70 2.11 -8.04
CA GLY A 84 -12.24 3.08 -9.01
C GLY A 84 -10.72 3.14 -9.11
N ASP A 85 -10.25 3.93 -10.07
CA ASP A 85 -8.82 4.20 -10.30
C ASP A 85 -8.43 5.65 -9.98
N GLN A 86 -9.36 6.55 -9.67
CA GLN A 86 -9.04 7.92 -9.31
C GLN A 86 -9.19 8.15 -7.81
N ILE A 87 -8.30 8.97 -7.26
CA ILE A 87 -8.41 9.45 -5.88
C ILE A 87 -9.45 10.56 -5.87
N GLN A 88 -10.61 10.28 -5.28
CA GLN A 88 -11.70 11.24 -5.12
C GLN A 88 -11.82 11.64 -3.64
N LEU A 89 -10.75 12.20 -3.10
CA LEU A 89 -10.69 12.68 -1.72
C LEU A 89 -10.56 14.20 -1.72
N ASP A 90 -11.21 14.86 -0.77
CA ASP A 90 -10.95 16.26 -0.48
C ASP A 90 -9.55 16.43 0.14
N LYS A 91 -9.01 17.64 0.04
CA LYS A 91 -7.63 17.94 0.47
C LYS A 91 -7.41 17.70 1.96
N GLU A 92 -8.43 17.94 2.79
CA GLU A 92 -8.34 17.78 4.24
C GLU A 92 -8.25 16.30 4.61
N THR A 93 -9.15 15.46 4.06
CA THR A 93 -9.14 14.01 4.23
C THR A 93 -7.85 13.39 3.69
N TYR A 94 -7.37 13.84 2.53
CA TYR A 94 -6.12 13.38 1.95
C TYR A 94 -4.94 13.63 2.91
N THR A 95 -4.86 14.84 3.46
CA THR A 95 -3.81 15.23 4.42
C THR A 95 -3.91 14.42 5.72
N ASP A 96 -5.12 14.20 6.25
CA ASP A 96 -5.27 13.33 7.44
C ASP A 96 -4.76 11.92 7.17
N TYR A 97 -5.08 11.35 6.01
CA TYR A 97 -4.68 9.99 5.66
C TYR A 97 -3.16 9.87 5.57
N GLU A 98 -2.49 10.82 4.90
CA GLU A 98 -1.01 10.87 4.84
C GLU A 98 -0.37 10.96 6.22
N MET A 99 -1.02 11.60 7.19
CA MET A 99 -0.50 11.73 8.56
C MET A 99 -0.66 10.46 9.41
N ARG A 100 -1.54 9.52 9.05
CA ARG A 100 -1.81 8.31 9.86
C ARG A 100 -0.60 7.40 10.06
N PRO A 101 0.21 7.07 9.02
CA PRO A 101 1.43 6.29 9.20
C PRO A 101 2.41 6.95 10.18
N PHE A 102 2.62 8.27 10.07
CA PHE A 102 3.51 9.01 10.98
C PHE A 102 3.02 9.00 12.41
N LYS A 103 1.71 9.21 12.63
CA LYS A 103 1.09 9.12 13.96
C LYS A 103 1.33 7.74 14.58
N LEU A 104 1.11 6.67 13.82
CA LEU A 104 1.29 5.30 14.28
C LEU A 104 2.75 4.99 14.61
N VAL A 105 3.68 5.31 13.71
CA VAL A 105 5.13 5.04 13.91
C VAL A 105 5.65 5.85 15.09
N THR A 106 5.26 7.12 15.21
CA THR A 106 5.66 7.97 16.34
C THR A 106 5.15 7.42 17.67
N ALA A 107 3.89 6.96 17.72
CA ALA A 107 3.32 6.33 18.92
C ALA A 107 4.07 5.04 19.29
N TYR A 108 4.38 4.20 18.30
CA TYR A 108 5.15 2.98 18.51
C TYR A 108 6.57 3.26 19.04
N ILE A 109 7.28 4.24 18.47
CA ILE A 109 8.61 4.65 18.92
C ILE A 109 8.56 5.17 20.37
N LYS A 110 7.60 6.05 20.69
CA LYS A 110 7.43 6.58 22.04
C LYS A 110 7.21 5.47 23.07
N GLU A 111 6.37 4.49 22.74
CA GLU A 111 6.11 3.36 23.63
C GLU A 111 7.36 2.50 23.84
N LYS A 112 8.12 2.23 22.77
CA LYS A 112 9.38 1.50 22.87
C LYS A 112 10.44 2.23 23.70
N MET A 113 10.52 3.56 23.57
CA MET A 113 11.44 4.36 24.39
C MET A 113 11.12 4.31 25.88
N LYS A 114 9.83 4.32 26.26
CA LYS A 114 9.43 4.19 27.66
C LYS A 114 9.80 2.82 28.24
N SER A 115 9.65 1.75 27.45
CA SER A 115 9.98 0.39 27.90
C SER A 115 11.49 0.12 28.06
N LEU A 116 12.34 1.04 27.62
CA LEU A 116 13.80 0.96 27.73
C LEU A 116 14.36 1.73 28.94
N GLN A 117 13.50 2.43 29.70
CA GLN A 117 13.83 3.08 30.98
C GLN A 117 13.43 2.17 32.14
#